data_AF-A0A0C3QQR7-F1
#
_entry.id   AF-A0A0C3QQR7-F1
#
_cell.length_a   1.000
_cell.length_b   1.000
_cell.length_c   1.000
_cell.angle_alpha   90.00
_cell.angle_beta   90.00
_cell.angle_gamma   90.00
#
_symmetry.space_group_name_H-M   'P 1'
#
loop_
_entity.id
_entity.type
_entity.pdbx_description
1 polymer ?
#
loop_
_entity_poly.entity_id
_entity_poly.type
_entity_poly.pdbx_seq_one_letter_code
_entity_poly.pdbx_strand_id
1 'polypeptide(L)'
;VRVMHFDCFWMKQYEWCNFTFDPDMFPNPAEYLRSIKEKFGVKVCVWINSYISQGSSLFKEGLEGGYFIKRTNGDVWQWDLWQPGLAIVDFTNPAACKWYGDKLRALLDLGVDCFKTDFGERIPHADVKYFDGADPYKMHNYYTQLYNKLVYNILQERFGEHEAVLFARSATAGGQRFPVHWGGDCESTWEAMSETLRGNLSLTLSGFGFASHDIGGFEGHPPREIYMRWCAYGAFSSHTRLHGSSSYRVPWNYDTENDASASKALAKFIDAKHRLSPYIYAAVRILSSCARIHSFLIEYSFP
;
A
#
# COMPACT_ATOMS: atom_id res chain seq x y z
N VAL A 1 10.58 -12.49 5.63
CA VAL A 1 9.24 -12.30 6.22
C VAL A 1 8.18 -12.70 5.20
N ARG A 2 7.13 -13.42 5.59
CA ARG A 2 5.98 -13.79 4.72
C ARG A 2 4.76 -12.99 5.15
N VAL A 3 3.96 -12.51 4.20
CA VAL A 3 2.81 -11.62 4.47
C VAL A 3 1.58 -12.12 3.73
N MET A 4 0.42 -12.12 4.39
CA MET A 4 -0.89 -12.24 3.76
C MET A 4 -1.56 -10.87 3.76
N HIS A 5 -2.13 -10.45 2.63
CA HIS A 5 -2.80 -9.17 2.47
C HIS A 5 -4.30 -9.34 2.27
N PHE A 6 -5.10 -8.59 3.03
CA PHE A 6 -6.54 -8.47 2.84
C PHE A 6 -6.85 -7.15 2.15
N ASP A 7 -7.42 -7.23 0.94
CA ASP A 7 -7.81 -6.06 0.16
C ASP A 7 -9.23 -5.59 0.51
N CYS A 8 -9.67 -4.46 -0.05
CA CYS A 8 -10.89 -3.68 0.22
C CYS A 8 -12.06 -4.42 0.90
N PHE A 9 -12.47 -5.58 0.37
CA PHE A 9 -13.61 -6.39 0.84
C PHE A 9 -13.40 -7.11 2.18
N TRP A 10 -12.30 -6.87 2.89
CA TRP A 10 -12.26 -7.16 4.32
C TRP A 10 -13.25 -6.29 5.11
N MET A 11 -13.64 -5.13 4.55
CA MET A 11 -14.74 -4.29 5.00
C MET A 11 -15.96 -4.45 4.09
N LYS A 12 -17.14 -4.17 4.65
CA LYS A 12 -18.42 -4.25 3.92
C LYS A 12 -18.44 -3.32 2.71
N GLN A 13 -18.96 -3.82 1.59
CA GLN A 13 -19.07 -3.06 0.35
C GLN A 13 -19.83 -1.75 0.58
N TYR A 14 -19.40 -0.69 -0.09
CA TYR A 14 -19.95 0.68 0.02
C TYR A 14 -19.69 1.40 1.34
N GLU A 15 -18.98 0.80 2.30
CA GLU A 15 -18.65 1.43 3.59
C GLU A 15 -17.17 1.81 3.72
N TRP A 16 -16.38 1.71 2.65
CA TRP A 16 -14.93 1.88 2.75
C TRP A 16 -14.51 3.35 2.98
N CYS A 17 -13.54 3.66 3.83
CA CYS A 17 -12.84 2.80 4.79
C CYS A 17 -13.48 2.91 6.20
N ASN A 18 -14.21 1.88 6.66
CA ASN A 18 -14.89 1.87 7.97
C ASN A 18 -14.07 1.22 9.10
N PHE A 19 -12.87 0.71 8.80
CA PHE A 19 -11.94 0.03 9.72
C PHE A 19 -12.54 -1.16 10.48
N THR A 20 -13.64 -1.74 10.01
CA THR A 20 -14.34 -2.83 10.68
C THR A 20 -14.40 -4.02 9.73
N PHE A 21 -13.94 -5.18 10.20
CA PHE A 21 -14.07 -6.42 9.44
C PHE A 21 -15.55 -6.72 9.18
N ASP A 22 -15.89 -7.04 7.93
CA ASP A 22 -17.25 -7.39 7.55
C ASP A 22 -17.71 -8.61 8.37
N PRO A 23 -18.70 -8.46 9.28
CA PRO A 23 -19.12 -9.55 10.15
C PRO A 23 -19.75 -10.72 9.39
N ASP A 24 -20.25 -10.49 8.18
CA ASP A 24 -20.84 -11.54 7.34
C ASP A 24 -19.74 -12.48 6.80
N MET A 25 -18.54 -11.94 6.55
CA MET A 25 -17.39 -12.67 5.99
C MET A 25 -16.36 -13.09 7.06
N PHE A 26 -16.23 -12.29 8.12
CA PHE A 26 -15.26 -12.43 9.20
C PHE A 26 -15.97 -12.32 10.57
N PRO A 27 -16.80 -13.30 10.96
CA PRO A 27 -17.60 -13.23 12.19
C PRO A 27 -16.75 -13.20 13.47
N ASN A 28 -15.50 -13.69 13.42
CA ASN A 28 -14.53 -13.56 14.50
C ASN A 28 -13.14 -13.21 13.91
N PRO A 29 -12.87 -11.93 13.63
CA PRO A 29 -11.64 -11.53 12.95
C PRO A 29 -10.40 -11.79 13.80
N ALA A 30 -10.47 -11.60 15.12
CA ALA A 30 -9.33 -11.85 16.01
C ALA A 30 -8.89 -13.32 15.98
N GLU A 31 -9.84 -14.26 16.07
CA GLU A 31 -9.55 -15.68 15.95
C GLU A 31 -9.01 -16.04 14.57
N TYR A 32 -9.63 -15.50 13.53
CA TYR A 32 -9.23 -15.77 12.15
C TYR A 32 -7.79 -15.31 11.90
N LEU A 33 -7.46 -14.07 12.25
CA LEU A 33 -6.11 -13.52 12.12
C LEU A 33 -5.09 -14.31 12.96
N ARG A 34 -5.43 -14.68 14.20
CA ARG A 34 -4.55 -15.53 15.02
C ARG A 34 -4.28 -16.88 14.33
N SER A 35 -5.34 -17.55 13.86
CA SER A 35 -5.24 -18.89 13.26
C SER A 35 -4.37 -18.92 12.00
N ILE A 36 -4.47 -17.91 11.12
CA ILE A 36 -3.64 -17.85 9.91
C ILE A 36 -2.18 -17.56 10.23
N LYS A 37 -1.92 -16.73 11.25
CA LYS A 37 -0.56 -16.41 11.69
C LYS A 37 0.11 -17.65 12.29
N GLU A 38 -0.58 -18.37 13.17
CA GLU A 38 -0.09 -19.61 13.79
C GLU A 38 0.11 -20.73 12.76
N LYS A 39 -0.86 -20.93 11.86
CA LYS A 39 -0.82 -22.02 10.88
C LYS A 39 0.22 -21.82 9.79
N PHE A 40 0.39 -20.58 9.30
CA PHE A 40 1.21 -20.31 8.11
C PHE A 40 2.48 -19.50 8.39
N GLY A 41 2.67 -19.01 9.62
CA GLY A 41 3.83 -18.19 9.98
C GLY A 41 3.90 -16.89 9.19
N VAL A 42 2.75 -16.25 8.95
CA VAL A 42 2.63 -15.00 8.17
C VAL A 42 2.40 -13.80 9.08
N LYS A 43 2.79 -12.63 8.58
CA LYS A 43 2.31 -11.33 9.04
C LYS A 43 1.05 -10.95 8.26
N VAL A 44 0.20 -10.10 8.83
CA VAL A 44 -1.07 -9.66 8.23
C VAL A 44 -0.98 -8.21 7.82
N CYS A 45 -1.25 -7.94 6.54
CA CYS A 45 -1.43 -6.60 6.00
C CYS A 45 -2.91 -6.39 5.65
N VAL A 46 -3.47 -5.22 5.93
CA VAL A 46 -4.82 -4.87 5.47
C VAL A 46 -4.80 -3.60 4.61
N TRP A 47 -5.70 -3.54 3.64
CA TRP A 47 -5.93 -2.35 2.83
C TRP A 47 -6.58 -1.26 3.67
N ILE A 48 -6.08 -0.03 3.55
CA ILE A 48 -6.72 1.18 4.05
C ILE A 48 -6.59 2.29 3.01
N ASN A 49 -7.48 3.27 3.09
CA ASN A 49 -7.26 4.56 2.44
C ASN A 49 -7.71 5.69 3.35
N SER A 50 -7.47 6.93 2.93
CA SER A 50 -7.80 8.12 3.71
C SER A 50 -9.18 8.70 3.41
N TYR A 51 -10.07 7.91 2.83
CA TYR A 51 -11.40 8.32 2.38
C TYR A 51 -12.47 7.55 3.16
N ILE A 52 -13.56 8.22 3.51
CA ILE A 52 -14.67 7.63 4.27
C ILE A 52 -15.95 7.75 3.45
N SER A 53 -16.51 6.63 3.03
CA SER A 53 -17.80 6.55 2.34
C SER A 53 -18.93 7.10 3.23
N GLN A 54 -19.92 7.75 2.61
CA GLN A 54 -21.13 8.18 3.33
C GLN A 54 -21.95 7.00 3.86
N GLY A 55 -21.82 5.81 3.26
CA GLY A 55 -22.44 4.59 3.75
C GLY A 55 -21.87 4.08 5.07
N SER A 56 -20.67 4.54 5.46
CA SER A 56 -20.03 4.15 6.71
C SER A 56 -20.64 4.84 7.92
N SER A 57 -20.78 4.13 9.04
CA SER A 57 -21.09 4.74 10.35
C SER A 57 -20.06 5.81 10.76
N LEU A 58 -18.81 5.67 10.29
CA LEU A 58 -17.74 6.64 10.54
C LEU A 58 -17.95 7.98 9.85
N PHE A 59 -18.80 8.05 8.82
CA PHE A 59 -19.15 9.32 8.20
C PHE A 59 -19.85 10.25 9.20
N LYS A 60 -20.78 9.69 10.00
CA LYS A 60 -21.47 10.44 11.05
C LYS A 60 -20.50 10.89 12.13
N GLU A 61 -19.61 10.01 12.60
CA GLU A 61 -18.56 10.39 13.56
C GLU A 61 -17.68 11.53 13.03
N GLY A 62 -17.26 11.44 11.76
CA GLY A 62 -16.41 12.46 11.13
C GLY A 62 -17.12 13.79 10.91
N LEU A 63 -18.42 13.78 10.62
CA LEU A 63 -19.25 14.99 10.57
C LEU A 63 -19.32 15.69 11.93
N GLU A 64 -19.72 14.94 12.96
CA GLU A 64 -19.89 15.45 14.33
C GLU A 64 -18.56 15.97 14.92
N GLY A 65 -17.46 15.28 14.62
CA GLY A 65 -16.11 15.67 15.04
C GLY A 65 -15.46 16.76 14.18
N GLY A 66 -16.02 17.10 13.02
CA GLY A 66 -15.40 18.04 12.08
C GLY A 66 -14.07 17.53 11.52
N TYR A 67 -13.99 16.23 11.23
CA TYR A 67 -12.75 15.55 10.83
C TYR A 67 -12.49 15.50 9.32
N PHE A 68 -13.40 16.06 8.51
CA PHE A 68 -13.28 16.05 7.05
C PHE A 68 -12.88 17.40 6.47
N ILE A 69 -12.23 17.35 5.30
CA ILE A 69 -11.96 18.54 4.49
C ILE A 69 -13.29 19.21 4.15
N LYS A 70 -13.37 20.53 4.34
CA LYS A 70 -14.58 21.31 4.12
C LYS A 70 -14.48 22.12 2.85
N ARG A 71 -15.62 22.38 2.23
CA ARG A 71 -15.80 23.43 1.24
C ARG A 71 -15.66 24.80 1.91
N THR A 72 -15.39 25.84 1.11
CA THR A 72 -15.31 27.23 1.59
C THR A 72 -16.60 27.67 2.29
N ASN A 73 -17.77 27.22 1.80
CA ASN A 73 -19.10 27.46 2.39
C ASN A 73 -19.34 26.75 3.75
N GLY A 74 -18.44 25.85 4.17
CA GLY A 74 -18.52 25.15 5.46
C GLY A 74 -19.02 23.71 5.38
N ASP A 75 -19.61 23.29 4.27
CA ASP A 75 -20.07 21.92 4.06
C ASP A 75 -18.89 20.96 3.95
N VAL A 76 -19.10 19.67 4.22
CA VAL A 76 -18.08 18.65 3.93
C VAL A 76 -17.90 18.50 2.42
N TRP A 77 -16.65 18.44 1.97
CA TRP A 77 -16.37 18.13 0.57
C TRP A 77 -16.69 16.65 0.30
N GLN A 78 -17.50 16.41 -0.73
CA GLN A 78 -17.93 15.07 -1.15
C GLN A 78 -18.00 14.95 -2.67
N TRP A 79 -17.88 13.71 -3.15
CA TRP A 79 -18.22 13.26 -4.51
C TRP A 79 -18.50 11.74 -4.53
N ASP A 80 -18.79 11.19 -5.71
CA ASP A 80 -19.16 9.78 -5.88
C ASP A 80 -18.11 8.92 -6.61
N LEU A 81 -16.92 9.46 -6.89
CA LEU A 81 -15.84 8.67 -7.49
C LEU A 81 -15.21 7.77 -6.44
N TRP A 82 -15.11 6.45 -6.68
CA TRP A 82 -14.66 5.39 -5.74
C TRP A 82 -15.73 4.92 -4.74
N GLN A 83 -16.30 5.81 -3.95
CA GLN A 83 -17.35 5.48 -2.97
C GLN A 83 -18.47 6.53 -3.01
N PRO A 84 -19.75 6.13 -2.87
CA PRO A 84 -20.86 7.07 -2.82
C PRO A 84 -20.70 8.08 -1.69
N GLY A 85 -20.81 9.36 -2.02
CA GLY A 85 -20.72 10.46 -1.07
C GLY A 85 -19.44 10.47 -0.23
N LEU A 86 -18.30 10.00 -0.74
CA LEU A 86 -17.11 9.91 0.11
C LEU A 86 -16.63 11.29 0.58
N ALA A 87 -16.15 11.34 1.83
CA ALA A 87 -15.41 12.47 2.36
C ALA A 87 -13.94 12.10 2.55
N ILE A 88 -13.09 13.13 2.63
CA ILE A 88 -11.64 12.98 2.81
C ILE A 88 -11.29 13.46 4.21
N VAL A 89 -10.53 12.64 4.95
CA VAL A 89 -10.06 12.97 6.30
C VAL A 89 -9.10 14.16 6.24
N ASP A 90 -9.33 15.17 7.07
CA ASP A 90 -8.45 16.33 7.14
C ASP A 90 -7.28 16.09 8.11
N PHE A 91 -6.16 15.59 7.59
CA PHE A 91 -4.96 15.34 8.41
C PHE A 91 -4.22 16.61 8.88
N THR A 92 -4.73 17.80 8.58
CA THR A 92 -4.27 19.03 9.24
C THR A 92 -4.96 19.26 10.59
N ASN A 93 -6.08 18.56 10.85
CA ASN A 93 -6.78 18.56 12.12
C ASN A 93 -6.18 17.51 13.08
N PRO A 94 -5.55 17.91 14.21
CA PRO A 94 -4.99 16.95 15.17
C PRO A 94 -6.02 15.98 15.76
N ALA A 95 -7.28 16.41 15.91
CA ALA A 95 -8.35 15.55 16.40
C ALA A 95 -8.74 14.49 15.35
N ALA A 96 -8.74 14.84 14.06
CA ALA A 96 -8.96 13.89 12.97
C ALA A 96 -7.82 12.87 12.87
N CYS A 97 -6.56 13.31 13.02
CA CYS A 97 -5.39 12.43 13.08
C CYS A 97 -5.49 11.44 14.25
N LYS A 98 -5.91 11.91 15.43
CA LYS A 98 -6.15 11.03 16.59
C LYS A 98 -7.26 10.03 16.30
N TRP A 99 -8.40 10.50 15.80
CA TRP A 99 -9.56 9.66 15.49
C TRP A 99 -9.23 8.54 14.49
N TYR A 100 -8.61 8.90 13.36
CA TYR A 100 -8.17 7.93 12.36
C TYR A 100 -7.12 6.96 12.93
N GLY A 101 -6.14 7.50 13.68
CA GLY A 101 -5.10 6.71 14.30
C GLY A 101 -5.61 5.71 15.34
N ASP A 102 -6.66 6.06 16.09
CA ASP A 102 -7.29 5.16 17.06
C ASP A 102 -7.97 3.98 16.36
N LYS A 103 -8.56 4.17 15.17
CA LYS A 103 -9.10 3.06 14.35
C LYS A 103 -7.98 2.13 13.89
N LEU A 104 -6.83 2.68 13.47
CA LEU A 104 -5.68 1.87 13.10
C LEU A 104 -5.12 1.08 14.29
N ARG A 105 -4.99 1.70 15.47
CA ARG A 105 -4.53 1.01 16.69
C ARG A 105 -5.44 -0.15 17.05
N ALA A 106 -6.77 0.00 16.91
CA ALA A 106 -7.72 -1.08 17.11
C ALA A 106 -7.47 -2.28 16.16
N LEU A 107 -7.10 -2.02 14.90
CA LEU A 107 -6.72 -3.09 13.96
C LEU A 107 -5.40 -3.79 14.38
N LEU A 108 -4.44 -3.03 14.90
CA LEU A 108 -3.19 -3.59 15.43
C LEU A 108 -3.43 -4.43 16.69
N ASP A 109 -4.42 -4.09 17.52
CA ASP A 109 -4.86 -4.89 18.65
C ASP A 109 -5.55 -6.19 18.23
N LEU A 110 -6.24 -6.20 17.08
CA LEU A 110 -6.79 -7.42 16.48
C LEU A 110 -5.73 -8.36 15.87
N GLY A 111 -4.49 -7.88 15.69
CA GLY A 111 -3.37 -8.69 15.18
C GLY A 111 -2.92 -8.36 13.76
N VAL A 112 -3.37 -7.24 13.18
CA VAL A 112 -2.77 -6.66 11.96
C VAL A 112 -1.33 -6.21 12.25
N ASP A 113 -0.42 -6.44 11.31
CA ASP A 113 1.01 -6.11 11.47
C ASP A 113 1.45 -4.91 10.60
N CYS A 114 0.76 -4.64 9.49
CA CYS A 114 1.07 -3.49 8.62
C CYS A 114 -0.12 -3.09 7.73
N PHE A 115 0.03 -2.00 6.98
CA PHE A 115 -1.03 -1.42 6.17
C PHE A 115 -0.58 -1.16 4.72
N LYS A 116 -1.46 -1.44 3.75
CA LYS A 116 -1.37 -0.87 2.39
C LYS A 116 -2.06 0.49 2.44
N THR A 117 -1.27 1.57 2.42
CA THR A 117 -1.77 2.96 2.39
C THR A 117 -2.10 3.34 0.95
N ASP A 118 -3.30 2.94 0.52
CA ASP A 118 -3.76 3.16 -0.84
C ASP A 118 -4.38 4.57 -1.00
N PHE A 119 -4.49 5.02 -2.25
CA PHE A 119 -4.95 6.36 -2.61
C PHE A 119 -4.11 7.50 -2.02
N GLY A 120 -4.72 8.68 -1.86
CA GLY A 120 -4.07 9.90 -1.39
C GLY A 120 -3.66 10.87 -2.51
N GLU A 121 -4.05 10.63 -3.77
CA GLU A 121 -3.67 11.48 -4.92
C GLU A 121 -4.75 12.50 -5.29
N ARG A 122 -6.03 12.11 -5.28
CA ARG A 122 -7.14 12.94 -5.76
C ARG A 122 -7.68 13.88 -4.68
N ILE A 123 -6.79 14.73 -4.16
CA ILE A 123 -7.10 15.65 -3.06
C ILE A 123 -7.63 16.98 -3.62
N PRO A 124 -8.79 17.49 -3.16
CA PRO A 124 -9.33 18.74 -3.68
C PRO A 124 -8.46 19.93 -3.30
N HIS A 125 -8.32 20.86 -4.24
CA HIS A 125 -7.64 22.14 -4.05
C HIS A 125 -8.56 23.33 -4.36
N ALA A 126 -9.57 23.14 -5.20
CA ALA A 126 -10.55 24.19 -5.51
C ALA A 126 -11.68 24.22 -4.48
N ASP A 127 -12.06 25.42 -4.05
CA ASP A 127 -13.21 25.69 -3.18
C ASP A 127 -13.24 24.89 -1.86
N VAL A 128 -12.06 24.56 -1.31
CA VAL A 128 -11.90 23.86 -0.03
C VAL A 128 -11.06 24.64 0.96
N LYS A 129 -11.20 24.30 2.23
CA LYS A 129 -10.40 24.80 3.34
C LYS A 129 -9.99 23.64 4.25
N TYR A 130 -8.74 23.69 4.69
CA TYR A 130 -8.16 22.78 5.68
C TYR A 130 -8.31 23.39 7.08
N PHE A 131 -8.32 22.54 8.10
CA PHE A 131 -8.49 22.92 9.50
C PHE A 131 -7.44 23.95 9.95
N ASP A 132 -6.18 23.77 9.58
CA ASP A 132 -5.07 24.66 9.95
C ASP A 132 -4.91 25.88 9.03
N GLY A 133 -5.76 26.01 8.00
CA GLY A 133 -5.67 27.07 6.99
C GLY A 133 -4.57 26.84 5.94
N ALA A 134 -4.02 25.63 5.81
CA ALA A 134 -3.04 25.30 4.78
C ALA A 134 -3.53 25.62 3.37
N ASP A 135 -2.58 26.04 2.51
CA ASP A 135 -2.81 26.33 1.11
C ASP A 135 -3.30 25.06 0.36
N PRO A 136 -4.54 25.04 -0.15
CA PRO A 136 -5.10 23.87 -0.81
C PRO A 136 -4.31 23.37 -2.02
N TYR A 137 -3.65 24.28 -2.76
CA TYR A 137 -2.85 23.90 -3.93
C TYR A 137 -1.59 23.13 -3.53
N LYS A 138 -0.94 23.53 -2.42
CA LYS A 138 0.21 22.79 -1.88
C LYS A 138 -0.22 21.48 -1.26
N MET A 139 -1.38 21.49 -0.58
CA MET A 139 -1.93 20.30 0.06
C MET A 139 -2.28 19.19 -0.93
N HIS A 140 -2.62 19.50 -2.19
CA HIS A 140 -2.88 18.48 -3.21
C HIS A 140 -1.78 17.40 -3.25
N ASN A 141 -0.51 17.82 -3.29
CA ASN A 141 0.63 16.89 -3.28
C ASN A 141 1.14 16.59 -1.87
N TYR A 142 1.01 17.51 -0.91
CA TYR A 142 1.57 17.31 0.44
C TYR A 142 0.70 16.42 1.34
N TYR A 143 -0.59 16.28 1.05
CA TYR A 143 -1.52 15.45 1.82
C TYR A 143 -1.02 14.02 2.05
N THR A 144 -0.47 13.39 1.00
CA THR A 144 0.07 12.03 1.09
C THR A 144 1.20 11.89 2.10
N GLN A 145 1.97 12.96 2.33
CA GLN A 145 3.01 13.00 3.36
C GLN A 145 2.39 12.90 4.75
N LEU A 146 1.33 13.65 5.02
CA LEU A 146 0.64 13.62 6.32
C LEU A 146 0.00 12.26 6.56
N TYR A 147 -0.68 11.73 5.55
CA TYR A 147 -1.31 10.43 5.61
C TYR A 147 -0.30 9.31 5.91
N ASN A 148 0.72 9.12 5.05
CA ASN A 148 1.69 8.05 5.23
C ASN A 148 2.51 8.22 6.52
N LYS A 149 2.86 9.46 6.91
CA LYS A 149 3.56 9.72 8.18
C LYS A 149 2.74 9.29 9.38
N LEU A 150 1.44 9.61 9.41
CA LEU A 150 0.55 9.21 10.51
C LEU A 150 0.54 7.69 10.67
N VAL A 151 0.29 6.96 9.57
CA VAL A 151 0.22 5.49 9.60
C VAL A 151 1.57 4.87 9.98
N TYR A 152 2.66 5.38 9.40
CA TYR A 152 4.01 4.88 9.70
C TYR A 152 4.39 5.07 11.17
N ASN A 153 4.13 6.26 11.72
CA ASN A 153 4.42 6.56 13.13
C ASN A 153 3.64 5.63 14.07
N ILE A 154 2.37 5.34 13.78
CA ILE A 154 1.57 4.40 14.58
C ILE A 154 2.18 2.99 14.56
N LEU A 155 2.69 2.53 13.41
CA LEU A 155 3.39 1.25 13.34
C LEU A 155 4.71 1.28 14.14
N GLN A 156 5.45 2.38 14.10
CA GLN A 156 6.67 2.53 14.90
C GLN A 156 6.37 2.57 16.40
N GLU A 157 5.30 3.25 16.83
CA GLU A 157 4.82 3.25 18.21
C GLU A 157 4.46 1.84 18.68
N ARG A 158 3.85 1.02 17.81
CA ARG A 158 3.38 -0.32 18.16
C ARG A 158 4.50 -1.37 18.17
N PHE A 159 5.36 -1.36 17.16
CA PHE A 159 6.32 -2.46 16.92
C PHE A 159 7.78 -2.04 17.07
N GLY A 160 8.07 -0.74 17.17
CA GLY A 160 9.42 -0.20 17.25
C GLY A 160 9.91 0.41 15.93
N GLU A 161 10.97 1.22 16.01
CA GLU A 161 11.48 2.06 14.92
C GLU A 161 11.81 1.27 13.64
N HIS A 162 12.27 0.03 13.77
CA HIS A 162 12.77 -0.80 12.67
C HIS A 162 11.78 -1.86 12.18
N GLU A 163 10.56 -1.90 12.73
CA GLU A 163 9.54 -2.88 12.37
C GLU A 163 8.39 -2.28 11.54
N ALA A 164 8.37 -0.96 11.34
CA ALA A 164 7.32 -0.29 10.57
C ALA A 164 7.53 -0.43 9.06
N VAL A 165 6.47 -0.85 8.37
CA VAL A 165 6.44 -0.99 6.91
C VAL A 165 5.04 -0.67 6.37
N LEU A 166 5.00 0.05 5.25
CA LEU A 166 3.79 0.33 4.47
C LEU A 166 3.83 -0.37 3.11
N PHE A 167 2.70 -0.33 2.41
CA PHE A 167 2.59 -0.49 0.96
C PHE A 167 1.86 0.74 0.40
N ALA A 168 2.60 1.83 0.18
CA ALA A 168 2.06 3.15 -0.17
C ALA A 168 1.93 3.32 -1.69
N ARG A 169 0.77 3.83 -2.15
CA ARG A 169 0.55 4.17 -3.58
C ARG A 169 1.03 5.58 -3.92
N SER A 170 0.66 6.54 -3.10
CA SER A 170 0.96 7.96 -3.31
C SER A 170 2.18 8.42 -2.52
N ALA A 171 2.95 9.36 -3.05
CA ALA A 171 4.09 9.96 -2.38
C ALA A 171 4.39 11.39 -2.85
N THR A 172 5.19 12.10 -2.06
CA THR A 172 5.76 13.41 -2.39
C THR A 172 7.19 13.48 -1.83
N ALA A 173 7.88 14.62 -2.00
CA ALA A 173 9.20 14.82 -1.42
C ALA A 173 9.18 14.60 0.11
N GLY A 174 10.05 13.70 0.60
CA GLY A 174 10.09 13.27 1.99
C GLY A 174 9.32 11.96 2.27
N GLY A 175 8.51 11.48 1.32
CA GLY A 175 7.73 10.24 1.44
C GLY A 175 8.60 8.99 1.52
N GLN A 176 9.84 9.03 0.99
CA GLN A 176 10.79 7.92 1.04
C GLN A 176 11.11 7.43 2.46
N ARG A 177 10.82 8.25 3.48
CA ARG A 177 10.99 7.90 4.90
C ARG A 177 9.97 6.90 5.40
N PHE A 178 8.91 6.63 4.64
CA PHE A 178 7.81 5.73 5.01
C PHE A 178 7.69 4.57 4.01
N PRO A 179 8.73 3.72 3.86
CA PRO A 179 8.69 2.62 2.92
C PRO A 179 7.63 1.58 3.32
N VAL A 180 7.10 0.81 2.38
CA VAL A 180 7.52 0.61 0.98
C VAL A 180 6.53 1.28 0.02
N HIS A 181 7.00 1.70 -1.15
CA HIS A 181 6.15 2.27 -2.20
C HIS A 181 5.84 1.22 -3.27
N TRP A 182 4.62 1.23 -3.80
CA TRP A 182 4.17 0.30 -4.82
C TRP A 182 3.72 1.03 -6.09
N GLY A 183 4.05 0.46 -7.24
CA GLY A 183 3.94 1.09 -8.56
C GLY A 183 2.52 1.31 -9.13
N GLY A 184 1.46 1.01 -8.39
CA GLY A 184 0.09 1.22 -8.84
C GLY A 184 -0.50 0.08 -9.68
N ASP A 185 -1.70 0.37 -10.22
CA ASP A 185 -2.54 -0.58 -10.95
C ASP A 185 -2.06 -0.74 -12.39
N CYS A 186 -1.19 -1.72 -12.65
CA CYS A 186 -0.66 -2.00 -13.98
C CYS A 186 -1.47 -3.06 -14.74
N GLU A 187 -1.48 -2.98 -16.07
CA GLU A 187 -2.09 -4.00 -16.92
C GLU A 187 -1.28 -5.31 -16.93
N SER A 188 -1.93 -6.41 -17.28
CA SER A 188 -1.29 -7.73 -17.37
C SER A 188 -0.65 -8.01 -18.73
N THR A 189 0.16 -7.06 -19.24
CA THR A 189 0.81 -7.11 -20.57
C THR A 189 2.33 -6.96 -20.51
N TRP A 190 3.03 -7.24 -21.62
CA TRP A 190 4.47 -7.05 -21.74
C TRP A 190 4.88 -5.57 -21.66
N GLU A 191 4.09 -4.70 -22.28
CA GLU A 191 4.27 -3.25 -22.28
C GLU A 191 4.14 -2.69 -20.87
N ALA A 192 3.14 -3.17 -20.11
CA ALA A 192 2.90 -2.77 -18.73
C ALA A 192 3.98 -3.28 -17.77
N MET A 193 4.54 -4.47 -18.00
CA MET A 193 5.72 -4.93 -17.26
C MET A 193 6.93 -4.00 -17.51
N SER A 194 7.12 -3.57 -18.76
CA SER A 194 8.20 -2.66 -19.16
C SER A 194 8.03 -1.26 -18.57
N GLU A 195 6.83 -0.69 -18.57
CA GLU A 195 6.57 0.61 -17.94
C GLU A 195 6.64 0.57 -16.41
N THR A 196 6.22 -0.54 -15.80
CA THR A 196 6.39 -0.78 -14.36
C THR A 196 7.86 -0.75 -13.97
N LEU A 197 8.74 -1.35 -14.78
CA LEU A 197 10.19 -1.27 -14.58
C LEU A 197 10.70 0.18 -14.67
N ARG A 198 10.28 0.94 -15.68
CA ARG A 198 10.65 2.35 -15.81
C ARG A 198 10.16 3.17 -14.61
N GLY A 199 8.93 2.95 -14.14
CA GLY A 199 8.36 3.61 -12.97
C GLY A 199 9.18 3.34 -11.70
N ASN A 200 9.52 2.08 -11.44
CA ASN A 200 10.33 1.71 -10.28
C ASN A 200 11.75 2.30 -10.33
N LEU A 201 12.39 2.30 -11.50
CA LEU A 201 13.69 2.94 -11.68
C LEU A 201 13.62 4.45 -11.48
N SER A 202 12.60 5.12 -12.03
CA SER A 202 12.38 6.56 -11.83
C SER A 202 12.12 6.91 -10.37
N LEU A 203 11.31 6.11 -9.67
CA LEU A 203 11.01 6.29 -8.25
C LEU A 203 12.27 6.15 -7.40
N THR A 204 13.08 5.13 -7.67
CA THR A 204 14.33 4.90 -6.93
C THR A 204 15.39 5.97 -7.21
N LEU A 205 15.49 6.43 -8.47
CA LEU A 205 16.29 7.61 -8.84
C LEU A 205 15.82 8.91 -8.16
N SER A 206 14.55 8.98 -7.78
CA SER A 206 13.94 10.14 -7.09
C SER A 206 14.09 10.10 -5.57
N GLY A 207 14.95 9.23 -5.03
CA GLY A 207 15.26 9.19 -3.60
C GLY A 207 14.42 8.21 -2.78
N PHE A 208 13.71 7.27 -3.41
CA PHE A 208 12.99 6.20 -2.72
C PHE A 208 13.79 4.89 -2.72
N GLY A 209 14.17 4.38 -1.54
CA GLY A 209 15.03 3.19 -1.45
C GLY A 209 14.34 1.85 -1.78
N PHE A 210 13.01 1.81 -1.73
CA PHE A 210 12.24 0.57 -1.84
C PHE A 210 11.02 0.76 -2.74
N ALA A 211 10.92 -0.11 -3.74
CA ALA A 211 9.79 -0.21 -4.65
C ALA A 211 9.26 -1.66 -4.72
N SER A 212 7.95 -1.78 -4.85
CA SER A 212 7.21 -3.01 -5.15
C SER A 212 6.33 -2.82 -6.37
N HIS A 213 5.90 -3.93 -6.95
CA HIS A 213 4.91 -3.99 -8.03
C HIS A 213 4.14 -5.31 -7.95
N ASP A 214 3.06 -5.41 -8.70
CA ASP A 214 2.20 -6.59 -8.70
C ASP A 214 2.65 -7.58 -9.77
N ILE A 215 3.15 -8.74 -9.31
CA ILE A 215 3.62 -9.79 -10.22
C ILE A 215 2.44 -10.27 -11.08
N GLY A 216 2.64 -10.19 -12.39
CA GLY A 216 1.66 -10.58 -13.39
C GLY A 216 0.68 -9.47 -13.76
N GLY A 217 0.85 -8.24 -13.25
CA GLY A 217 -0.08 -7.15 -13.47
C GLY A 217 -1.28 -7.18 -12.53
N PHE A 218 -1.90 -6.03 -12.32
CA PHE A 218 -3.11 -5.87 -11.52
C PHE A 218 -4.37 -6.09 -12.36
N GLU A 219 -4.53 -5.35 -13.46
CA GLU A 219 -5.70 -5.43 -14.32
C GLU A 219 -5.60 -6.57 -15.34
N GLY A 220 -6.73 -7.23 -15.58
CA GLY A 220 -6.83 -8.36 -16.50
C GLY A 220 -6.25 -9.68 -15.98
N HIS A 221 -5.99 -10.58 -16.92
CA HIS A 221 -5.48 -11.93 -16.67
C HIS A 221 -4.18 -12.12 -17.46
N PRO A 222 -3.01 -12.21 -16.80
CA PRO A 222 -1.76 -12.34 -17.54
C PRO A 222 -1.72 -13.67 -18.29
N PRO A 223 -1.30 -13.68 -19.56
CA PRO A 223 -0.79 -14.89 -20.19
C PRO A 223 0.29 -15.52 -19.30
N ARG A 224 0.31 -16.85 -19.26
CA ARG A 224 1.24 -17.62 -18.40
C ARG A 224 2.70 -17.20 -18.57
N GLU A 225 3.14 -16.94 -19.80
CA GLU A 225 4.51 -16.50 -20.09
C GLU A 225 4.84 -15.16 -19.40
N ILE A 226 3.92 -14.20 -19.42
CA ILE A 226 4.06 -12.90 -18.77
C ILE A 226 4.13 -13.12 -17.26
N TYR A 227 3.20 -13.89 -16.69
CA TYR A 227 3.20 -14.20 -15.25
C TYR A 227 4.54 -14.81 -14.79
N MET A 228 5.05 -15.83 -15.48
CA MET A 228 6.31 -16.49 -15.13
C MET A 228 7.52 -15.56 -15.24
N ARG A 229 7.52 -14.66 -16.22
CA ARG A 229 8.60 -13.68 -16.44
C ARG A 229 8.55 -12.56 -15.41
N TRP A 230 7.35 -12.15 -15.04
CA TRP A 230 7.13 -11.19 -13.97
C TRP A 230 7.49 -11.77 -12.59
N CYS A 231 7.32 -13.08 -12.36
CA CYS A 231 7.80 -13.75 -11.15
C CYS A 231 9.31 -13.57 -10.96
N ALA A 232 10.09 -13.71 -12.04
CA ALA A 232 11.54 -13.48 -12.00
C ALA A 232 11.84 -12.02 -11.65
N TYR A 233 11.24 -11.07 -12.37
CA TYR A 233 11.42 -9.64 -12.11
C TYR A 233 11.05 -9.25 -10.66
N GLY A 234 9.89 -9.71 -10.17
CA GLY A 234 9.42 -9.40 -8.83
C GLY A 234 10.29 -10.00 -7.72
N ALA A 235 10.86 -11.19 -7.92
CA ALA A 235 11.78 -11.79 -6.95
C ALA A 235 13.10 -11.01 -6.83
N PHE A 236 13.55 -10.34 -7.90
CA PHE A 236 14.74 -9.49 -7.88
C PHE A 236 14.42 -7.99 -7.69
N SER A 237 13.19 -7.68 -7.29
CA SER A 237 12.80 -6.35 -6.79
C SER A 237 12.93 -6.30 -5.26
N SER A 238 12.98 -5.09 -4.68
CA SER A 238 13.16 -4.94 -3.23
C SER A 238 12.07 -5.68 -2.43
N HIS A 239 10.81 -5.45 -2.81
CA HIS A 239 9.63 -6.07 -2.23
C HIS A 239 8.84 -6.79 -3.32
N THR A 240 8.15 -7.87 -2.94
CA THR A 240 7.56 -8.82 -3.88
C THR A 240 6.14 -9.13 -3.43
N ARG A 241 5.16 -8.89 -4.30
CA ARG A 241 3.73 -9.14 -4.02
C ARG A 241 3.04 -9.79 -5.22
N LEU A 242 2.13 -10.71 -4.92
CA LEU A 242 1.16 -11.27 -5.85
C LEU A 242 -0.19 -10.60 -5.55
N HIS A 243 -0.71 -9.82 -6.50
CA HIS A 243 -1.97 -9.09 -6.33
C HIS A 243 -2.60 -8.82 -7.70
N GLY A 244 -3.92 -8.94 -7.79
CA GLY A 244 -4.68 -8.76 -9.02
C GLY A 244 -6.08 -8.27 -8.71
N SER A 245 -6.72 -7.67 -9.72
CA SER A 245 -8.04 -7.04 -9.65
C SER A 245 -9.14 -8.09 -9.53
N SER A 246 -9.45 -8.79 -10.63
CA SER A 246 -10.57 -9.74 -10.74
C SER A 246 -10.17 -11.22 -10.63
N SER A 247 -8.89 -11.51 -10.39
CA SER A 247 -8.40 -12.89 -10.28
C SER A 247 -7.23 -13.06 -9.32
N TYR A 248 -7.19 -14.20 -8.64
CA TYR A 248 -6.07 -14.58 -7.79
C TYR A 248 -4.80 -14.78 -8.61
N ARG A 249 -3.69 -14.22 -8.12
CA ARG A 249 -2.33 -14.37 -8.68
C ARG A 249 -1.58 -15.59 -8.12
N VAL A 250 -2.30 -16.59 -7.62
CA VAL A 250 -1.69 -17.83 -7.13
C VAL A 250 -1.09 -18.62 -8.31
N PRO A 251 0.11 -19.19 -8.16
CA PRO A 251 0.87 -19.68 -9.30
C PRO A 251 0.26 -20.93 -9.97
N TRP A 252 -0.51 -21.73 -9.22
CA TRP A 252 -1.18 -22.92 -9.78
C TRP A 252 -2.30 -22.59 -10.76
N ASN A 253 -2.79 -21.34 -10.78
CA ASN A 253 -3.70 -20.87 -11.84
C ASN A 253 -3.00 -20.81 -13.22
N TYR A 254 -1.67 -20.89 -13.24
CA TYR A 254 -0.84 -20.78 -14.44
C TYR A 254 0.02 -22.03 -14.67
N ASP A 255 -0.25 -23.12 -13.95
CA ASP A 255 0.41 -24.41 -14.16
C ASP A 255 -0.21 -25.13 -15.37
N THR A 256 0.62 -25.91 -16.07
CA THR A 256 0.19 -26.80 -17.15
C THR A 256 0.68 -28.22 -16.87
N GLU A 257 -0.03 -29.22 -17.39
CA GLU A 257 0.33 -30.63 -17.18
C GLU A 257 1.70 -31.00 -17.77
N ASN A 258 2.11 -30.32 -18.85
CA ASN A 258 3.12 -30.88 -19.77
C ASN A 258 4.46 -30.16 -19.87
N ASP A 259 4.66 -28.93 -19.36
CA ASP A 259 6.03 -28.38 -19.23
C ASP A 259 6.09 -27.02 -18.54
N ALA A 260 7.01 -26.86 -17.59
CA ALA A 260 7.36 -25.65 -16.81
C ALA A 260 6.28 -25.04 -15.90
N SER A 261 5.98 -25.70 -14.78
CA SER A 261 5.09 -25.16 -13.73
C SER A 261 5.47 -23.74 -13.28
N ALA A 262 4.52 -22.82 -13.34
CA ALA A 262 4.61 -21.48 -12.79
C ALA A 262 4.83 -21.53 -11.27
N SER A 263 4.23 -22.51 -10.57
CA SER A 263 4.49 -22.77 -9.14
C SER A 263 5.96 -23.10 -8.88
N LYS A 264 6.55 -24.00 -9.68
CA LYS A 264 7.98 -24.34 -9.58
C LYS A 264 8.88 -23.15 -9.94
N ALA A 265 8.51 -22.36 -10.96
CA ALA A 265 9.26 -21.18 -11.36
C ALA A 265 9.28 -20.12 -10.26
N LEU A 266 8.10 -19.77 -9.71
CA LEU A 266 8.00 -18.83 -8.59
C LEU A 266 8.78 -19.34 -7.38
N ALA A 267 8.61 -20.61 -6.98
CA ALA A 267 9.33 -21.20 -5.86
C ALA A 267 10.87 -21.09 -6.02
N LYS A 268 11.39 -21.36 -7.22
CA LYS A 268 12.81 -21.22 -7.55
C LYS A 268 13.33 -19.79 -7.34
N PHE A 269 12.58 -18.80 -7.82
CA PHE A 269 13.00 -17.39 -7.68
C PHE A 269 12.88 -16.87 -6.25
N ILE A 270 11.85 -17.30 -5.51
CA ILE A 270 11.70 -16.96 -4.08
C ILE A 270 12.80 -17.61 -3.24
N ASP A 271 13.17 -18.87 -3.50
CA ASP A 271 14.33 -19.51 -2.86
C ASP A 271 15.63 -18.73 -3.14
N ALA A 272 15.85 -18.33 -4.39
CA ALA A 272 17.00 -17.50 -4.75
C ALA A 272 17.01 -16.17 -3.97
N LYS A 273 15.87 -15.48 -3.85
CA LYS A 273 15.74 -14.25 -3.05
C LYS A 273 16.09 -14.50 -1.58
N HIS A 274 15.65 -15.60 -0.99
CA HIS A 274 16.02 -15.96 0.39
C HIS A 274 17.51 -16.23 0.53
N ARG A 275 18.13 -16.99 -0.37
CA ARG A 275 19.58 -17.25 -0.35
C ARG A 275 20.40 -15.97 -0.53
N LEU A 276 19.90 -15.02 -1.32
CA LEU A 276 20.51 -13.70 -1.52
C LEU A 276 20.17 -12.69 -0.42
N SER A 277 19.34 -13.04 0.57
CA SER A 277 18.93 -12.08 1.61
C SER A 277 20.10 -11.44 2.36
N PRO A 278 21.20 -12.15 2.72
CA PRO A 278 22.37 -11.49 3.31
C PRO A 278 22.96 -10.38 2.43
N TYR A 279 23.06 -10.62 1.11
CA TYR A 279 23.52 -9.63 0.14
C TYR A 279 22.53 -8.46 0.01
N ILE A 280 21.23 -8.76 -0.12
CA ILE A 280 20.18 -7.73 -0.26
C ILE A 280 20.15 -6.84 1.00
N TYR A 281 20.22 -7.41 2.19
CA TYR A 281 20.25 -6.64 3.44
C TYR A 281 21.53 -5.81 3.58
N ALA A 282 22.68 -6.31 3.12
CA ALA A 282 23.91 -5.54 3.09
C ALA A 282 23.80 -4.33 2.13
N ALA A 283 23.23 -4.53 0.93
CA ALA A 283 22.97 -3.44 -0.02
C ALA A 283 22.02 -2.39 0.56
N VAL A 284 20.98 -2.80 1.28
CA VAL A 284 20.06 -1.89 1.98
C VAL A 284 20.78 -1.07 3.07
N ARG A 285 21.70 -1.67 3.83
CA ARG A 285 22.51 -0.92 4.81
C ARG A 285 23.39 0.12 4.12
N ILE A 286 23.99 -0.20 2.98
CA ILE A 286 24.74 0.77 2.17
C ILE A 286 23.83 1.92 1.73
N LEU A 287 22.63 1.63 1.21
CA LEU A 287 21.64 2.66 0.85
C LEU A 287 21.29 3.58 2.02
N SER A 288 21.16 3.04 3.24
CA SER A 288 20.89 3.87 4.44
C SER A 288 22.07 4.78 4.84
N SER A 289 23.30 4.43 4.45
CA SER A 289 24.52 5.21 4.70
C SER A 289 24.93 6.14 3.55
N CYS A 290 24.43 5.88 2.33
CA CYS A 290 24.71 6.68 1.15
C CYS A 290 23.63 7.75 0.96
N ALA A 291 24.04 9.02 0.83
CA ALA A 291 23.16 10.11 0.42
C ALA A 291 22.63 9.98 -1.03
N ARG A 292 23.00 8.92 -1.76
CA ARG A 292 22.62 8.63 -3.15
C ARG A 292 22.01 7.24 -3.22
N ILE A 293 20.81 7.13 -3.79
CA ILE A 293 20.16 5.85 -4.07
C ILE A 293 20.64 5.37 -5.44
N HIS A 294 21.17 4.15 -5.47
CA HIS A 294 21.80 3.59 -6.65
C HIS A 294 20.73 2.86 -7.49
N SER A 295 20.41 3.37 -8.67
CA SER A 295 19.89 2.56 -9.76
C SER A 295 21.07 1.99 -10.55
N PHE A 296 20.89 0.88 -11.29
CA PHE A 296 21.95 0.26 -12.13
C PHE A 296 22.62 1.26 -13.10
N LEU A 297 21.96 2.35 -13.46
CA LEU A 297 22.50 3.41 -14.32
C LEU A 297 23.55 4.30 -13.61
N ILE A 298 23.52 4.38 -12.28
CA ILE A 298 24.47 5.18 -11.48
C ILE A 298 25.71 4.36 -11.08
N GLU A 299 25.62 3.03 -11.11
CA GLU A 299 26.70 2.13 -10.68
C GLU A 299 27.99 2.28 -11.50
N TYR A 300 27.89 2.79 -12.73
CA TYR A 300 29.01 3.07 -13.63
C TYR A 300 28.96 4.52 -14.16
N SER A 301 28.92 5.50 -13.25
CA SER A 301 29.22 6.88 -13.67
C SER A 301 30.72 6.97 -13.97
N PHE A 302 31.09 7.07 -15.25
CA PHE A 302 32.47 7.38 -15.63
C PHE A 302 32.85 8.78 -15.10
N PRO A 303 34.11 8.98 -14.68
CA PRO A 303 34.58 10.23 -14.08
C PRO A 303 34.44 11.44 -15.02
#